data_AF-A0A2N1D701-F1
#
_entry.id   AF-A0A2N1D701-F1
#
_cell.length_a   1.000
_cell.length_b   1.000
_cell.length_c   1.000
_cell.angle_alpha   90.00
_cell.angle_beta   90.00
_cell.angle_gamma   90.00
#
_symmetry.space_group_name_H-M   'P 1'
#
loop_
_entity.id
_entity.type
_entity.pdbx_description
1 polymer ?
#
loop_
_entity_poly.entity_id
_entity_poly.type
_entity_poly.pdbx_seq_one_letter_code
_entity_poly.pdbx_strand_id
1 'polypeptide(L)' 'MSRLPRICPIGIAQHIIQRGNNRQICFGSEQDFFAYVGWLKEFSVKCRVDIHAWVHINISLDR' A
#
# COMPACT_ATOMS: atom_id res chain seq x y z
N MET A 1 -15.09 14.91 3.56
CA MET A 1 -15.73 14.20 4.70
C MET A 1 -14.67 13.46 5.48
N SER A 2 -14.69 13.58 6.81
CA SER A 2 -13.80 12.78 7.67
C SER A 2 -14.23 11.32 7.61
N ARG A 3 -13.28 10.41 7.38
CA ARG A 3 -13.53 8.97 7.49
C ARG A 3 -13.42 8.58 8.95
N LEU A 4 -14.28 7.68 9.42
CA LEU A 4 -14.12 7.10 10.75
C LEU A 4 -12.72 6.46 10.89
N PRO A 5 -12.09 6.55 12.08
CA PRO A 5 -10.82 5.89 12.33
C PRO A 5 -10.98 4.38 12.13
N ARG A 6 -9.96 3.76 11.54
CA ARG A 6 -9.94 2.30 11.38
C ARG A 6 -9.69 1.64 12.73
N ILE A 7 -10.38 0.54 13.01
CA ILE A 7 -10.13 -0.31 14.17
C ILE A 7 -8.89 -1.14 13.88
N CYS A 8 -7.79 -0.90 14.59
CA CYS A 8 -6.50 -1.59 14.40
C CYS A 8 -6.03 -2.22 15.72
N PRO A 9 -6.58 -3.38 16.14
CA PRO A 9 -6.19 -4.04 17.37
C PRO A 9 -4.78 -4.62 17.26
N ILE A 10 -4.07 -4.67 18.39
CA ILE A 10 -2.72 -5.21 18.46
C ILE A 10 -2.70 -6.72 18.16
N GLY A 11 -1.70 -7.18 17.41
CA GLY A 11 -1.53 -8.60 17.05
C GLY A 11 -2.49 -9.10 15.97
N ILE A 12 -3.35 -8.25 15.39
CA ILE A 12 -4.28 -8.64 14.33
C ILE A 12 -3.82 -8.05 13.00
N ALA A 13 -3.60 -8.93 12.02
CA ALA A 13 -3.23 -8.55 10.66
C ALA A 13 -4.28 -7.62 10.04
N GLN A 14 -3.82 -6.54 9.42
CA GLN A 14 -4.66 -5.55 8.75
C GLN A 14 -4.49 -5.66 7.23
N HIS A 15 -5.61 -5.74 6.51
CA HIS A 15 -5.59 -5.66 5.05
C HIS A 15 -5.67 -4.20 4.60
N ILE A 16 -4.56 -3.69 4.05
CA ILE A 16 -4.43 -2.29 3.60
C ILE A 16 -4.50 -2.25 2.08
N ILE A 17 -5.41 -1.41 1.55
CA ILE A 17 -5.54 -1.15 0.11
C ILE A 17 -5.20 0.32 -0.13
N GLN A 18 -4.18 0.55 -0.96
CA GLN A 18 -3.82 1.88 -1.47
C GLN A 18 -4.37 2.02 -2.89
N ARG A 19 -5.04 3.15 -3.16
CA ARG A 19 -5.51 3.52 -4.49
C ARG A 19 -5.17 4.99 -4.73
N GLY A 20 -4.91 5.34 -5.98
CA GLY A 20 -4.62 6.71 -6.36
C GLY A 20 -5.86 7.57 -6.14
N ASN A 21 -5.62 8.84 -5.86
CA ASN A 21 -6.70 9.80 -5.73
C ASN A 21 -7.52 9.83 -7.03
N ASN A 22 -8.85 9.86 -6.95
CA ASN A 22 -9.74 9.79 -8.11
C ASN A 22 -9.44 8.64 -9.08
N ARG A 23 -8.98 7.48 -8.57
CA ARG A 23 -8.60 6.30 -9.36
C ARG A 23 -7.45 6.56 -10.34
N GLN A 24 -6.68 7.62 -10.12
CA GLN A 24 -5.46 7.85 -10.87
C GLN A 24 -4.44 6.76 -10.60
N ILE A 25 -3.47 6.67 -11.50
CA ILE A 25 -2.37 5.72 -11.43
C ILE A 25 -1.54 6.03 -10.17
N CYS A 26 -1.28 4.99 -9.36
CA CYS A 26 -0.43 5.13 -8.16
C CYS A 26 1.06 5.22 -8.48
N PHE A 27 1.49 4.53 -9.54
CA PHE A 27 2.88 4.39 -9.95
C PHE A 27 2.98 4.76 -11.42
N GLY A 28 3.60 5.89 -11.74
CA GLY A 28 3.72 6.38 -13.11
C GLY A 28 4.77 5.61 -13.92
N SER A 29 5.66 4.90 -13.22
CA SER A 29 6.77 4.13 -13.77
C SER A 29 7.10 2.91 -12.92
N GLU A 30 7.91 2.01 -13.47
CA GLU A 30 8.44 0.87 -12.72
C GLU A 30 9.37 1.32 -11.57
N GLN A 31 10.06 2.46 -11.73
CA GLN A 31 10.92 3.03 -10.70
C GLN A 31 10.12 3.44 -9.45
N ASP A 32 8.92 3.99 -9.63
CA ASP A 32 8.03 4.35 -8.52
C ASP A 32 7.63 3.12 -7.70
N PHE A 33 7.39 2.00 -8.39
CA PHE A 33 7.08 0.72 -7.78
C PHE A 33 8.26 0.18 -6.95
N PHE A 34 9.48 0.18 -7.50
CA PHE A 34 10.67 -0.27 -6.76
C PHE A 34 10.93 0.61 -5.53
N ALA A 35 10.81 1.93 -5.66
CA ALA A 35 10.94 2.86 -4.55
C ALA A 35 9.91 2.54 -3.45
N TYR A 36 8.65 2.31 -3.83
CA TYR A 36 7.59 1.96 -2.90
C TYR A 36 7.84 0.65 -2.14
N VAL A 37 8.26 -0.42 -2.83
CA VAL A 37 8.58 -1.70 -2.18
C VAL A 37 9.76 -1.54 -1.22
N GLY A 38 10.78 -0.74 -1.60
CA GLY A 38 11.89 -0.39 -0.73
C GLY A 38 11.42 0.28 0.56
N TRP A 39 10.58 1.31 0.44
CA TRP A 39 9.99 1.98 1.60
C TRP A 39 9.09 1.06 2.42
N LEU A 40 8.28 0.22 1.78
CA LEU A 40 7.41 -0.72 2.46
C LEU A 40 8.23 -1.63 3.39
N LYS A 41 9.37 -2.14 2.91
CA LYS A 41 10.29 -2.96 3.72
C LYS A 41 10.99 -2.14 4.80
N GLU A 42 11.48 -0.96 4.48
CA GLU A 42 12.17 -0.08 5.43
C GLU A 42 11.26 0.29 6.61
N PHE A 43 10.02 0.69 6.33
CA PHE A 43 9.06 1.06 7.35
C PHE A 43 8.51 -0.14 8.12
N SER A 44 8.47 -1.34 7.53
CA SER A 44 8.11 -2.54 8.28
C SER A 44 9.07 -2.78 9.44
N VAL A 45 10.37 -2.58 9.21
CA VAL A 45 11.41 -2.69 10.24
C VAL A 45 11.30 -1.55 11.25
N LYS A 46 11.20 -0.30 10.78
CA LYS A 46 11.12 0.88 11.66
C LYS A 46 9.90 0.85 12.58
N CYS A 47 8.75 0.41 12.06
CA CYS A 47 7.49 0.34 12.80
C CYS A 47 7.29 -1.00 13.52
N ARG A 48 8.20 -1.96 13.37
CA ARG A 48 8.11 -3.31 13.95
C ARG A 48 6.79 -4.01 13.59
N VAL A 49 6.44 -3.97 12.31
CA VAL A 49 5.26 -4.65 11.77
C VAL A 49 5.67 -5.69 10.74
N ASP A 50 4.98 -6.82 10.77
CA ASP A 50 5.19 -7.89 9.81
C ASP A 50 4.37 -7.66 8.55
N ILE A 51 4.98 -7.96 7.40
CA ILE A 51 4.29 -7.99 6.10
C ILE A 51 4.05 -9.46 5.76
N HIS A 52 2.82 -9.92 5.93
CA HIS A 52 2.45 -11.30 5.64
C HIS A 52 2.32 -11.58 4.14
N ALA A 53 1.76 -10.63 3.40
CA ALA A 53 1.55 -10.72 1.96
C ALA A 53 1.46 -9.33 1.35
N TRP A 54 1.82 -9.23 0.07
CA TRP A 54 1.69 -8.00 -0.70
C TRP A 54 1.42 -8.32 -2.16
N VAL A 55 0.57 -7.51 -2.78
CA VAL A 55 0.23 -7.60 -4.21
C VAL A 55 0.14 -6.20 -4.79
N HIS A 56 0.70 -6.04 -5.98
CA HIS A 56 0.48 -4.88 -6.83
C HIS A 56 -0.41 -5.29 -8.00
N ILE A 57 -1.53 -4.59 -8.16
CA ILE A 57 -2.44 -4.82 -9.28
C ILE A 57 -2.25 -3.67 -10.26
N ASN A 58 -1.63 -3.98 -11.40
CA ASN A 58 -1.64 -3.06 -12.53
C ASN A 58 -2.97 -3.23 -13.28
N ILE A 59 -3.81 -2.20 -13.25
CA ILE A 59 -4.96 -2.12 -14.15
C ILE A 59 -4.48 -1.30 -15.34
N SER A 60 -3.87 -1.98 -16.30
CA SER A 60 -3.67 -1.42 -17.63
C SER A 60 -5.06 -1.18 -18.23
N LEU A 61 -5.45 0.08 -18.36
CA LEU A 61 -6.53 0.49 -19.25
C LEU A 61 -6.00 0.32 -20.68
N ASP A 62 -5.89 -0.92 -21.15
CA ASP A 62 -5.80 -1.18 -22.58
C ASP A 62 -7.23 -1.16 -23.15
N ARG A 63 -7.75 0.06 -23.30
CA ARG A 63 -8.77 0.52 -24.25
C ARG A 63 -8.69 2.04 -24.39
#